data_AF-A0A947S469-F1
#
_entry.id   AF-A0A947S469-F1
#
_cell.length_a   1.000
_cell.length_b   1.000
_cell.length_c   1.000
_cell.angle_alpha   90.00
_cell.angle_beta   90.00
_cell.angle_gamma   90.00
#
_symmetry.space_group_name_H-M   'P 1'
#
loop_
_entity.id
_entity.type
_entity.pdbx_description
1 polymer ?
#
loop_
_entity_poly.entity_id
_entity_poly.type
_entity_poly.pdbx_seq_one_letter_code
_entity_poly.pdbx_strand_id
1 'polypeptide(L)'
;MMIKTVLATTTCYQTVEELRFKLALKTIKLTRQKNYSVIIIDSSPNPDIADAFRNMDAMVFPETIRGMAASRRLACFYALNCLLFELKCQEGVVLWLEPEKRGLIRLIPLIVRPIAERQAKIVIAKRTQSSWRTYPEFQQISEQGANKAYAEATGREDYDPFFGPVAFSSESLRQAFL
;
A
#
# COMPACT_ATOMS: atom_id res chain seq x y z
N MET A 1 -18.66 -5.42 11.27
CA MET A 1 -18.11 -4.06 11.54
C MET A 1 -16.92 -3.86 10.62
N MET A 2 -16.80 -2.72 9.92
CA MET A 2 -15.66 -2.48 9.01
C MET A 2 -14.44 -2.06 9.84
N ILE A 3 -13.35 -2.82 9.79
CA ILE A 3 -12.10 -2.50 10.49
C ILE A 3 -11.50 -1.19 9.94
N LYS A 4 -11.05 -0.30 10.82
CA LYS A 4 -10.41 0.95 10.40
C LYS A 4 -9.15 0.61 9.61
N THR A 5 -9.04 1.19 8.42
CA THR A 5 -7.94 0.92 7.49
C THR A 5 -7.32 2.22 7.03
N VAL A 6 -5.99 2.30 7.10
CA VAL A 6 -5.18 3.39 6.56
C VAL A 6 -4.41 2.87 5.37
N LEU A 7 -4.52 3.53 4.23
CA LEU A 7 -3.71 3.25 3.05
C LEU A 7 -2.38 3.99 3.18
N ALA A 8 -1.28 3.29 2.95
CA ALA A 8 0.07 3.84 2.93
C ALA A 8 0.70 3.63 1.56
N THR A 9 1.40 4.65 1.07
CA THR A 9 2.10 4.59 -0.23
C THR A 9 3.30 5.53 -0.26
N THR A 10 4.13 5.40 -1.30
CA THR A 10 5.26 6.30 -1.58
C THR A 10 5.19 6.77 -3.02
N THR A 11 5.55 8.02 -3.28
CA THR A 11 5.50 8.63 -4.61
C THR A 11 6.80 9.36 -4.94
N CYS A 12 7.13 9.39 -6.24
CA CYS A 12 8.23 10.18 -6.79
C CYS A 12 7.90 10.42 -8.27
N TYR A 13 7.42 11.61 -8.59
CA TYR A 13 7.11 12.05 -9.95
C TYR A 13 7.89 13.34 -10.25
N GLN A 14 8.26 13.55 -11.49
CA GLN A 14 8.96 14.76 -11.93
C GLN A 14 7.96 15.89 -12.21
N THR A 15 6.81 15.58 -12.82
CA THR A 15 5.80 16.59 -13.20
C THR A 15 4.36 16.09 -13.01
N VAL A 16 3.41 17.03 -12.98
CA VAL A 16 1.97 16.74 -12.81
C VAL A 16 1.29 16.20 -14.08
N GLU A 17 2.02 16.20 -15.19
CA GLU A 17 1.59 15.75 -16.52
C GLU A 17 1.78 14.25 -16.68
N GLU A 18 2.64 13.65 -15.87
CA GLU A 18 2.95 12.23 -15.91
C GLU A 18 1.70 11.37 -15.79
N LEU A 19 1.61 10.36 -16.67
CA LEU A 19 0.49 9.43 -16.64
C LEU A 19 0.39 8.70 -15.30
N ARG A 20 1.53 8.31 -14.72
CA ARG A 20 1.55 7.61 -13.43
C ARG A 20 1.05 8.48 -12.28
N PHE A 21 1.44 9.75 -12.26
CA PHE A 21 0.90 10.71 -11.29
C PHE A 21 -0.61 10.90 -11.46
N LYS A 22 -1.10 11.04 -12.70
CA LYS A 22 -2.55 11.12 -12.98
C LYS A 22 -3.30 9.86 -12.52
N LEU A 23 -2.69 8.68 -12.63
CA LEU A 23 -3.24 7.43 -12.09
C LEU A 23 -3.24 7.41 -10.57
N ALA A 24 -2.15 7.88 -9.94
CA ALA A 24 -2.04 8.06 -8.50
C ALA A 24 -3.16 8.93 -7.93
N LEU A 25 -3.37 10.11 -8.50
CA LEU A 25 -4.46 11.01 -8.12
C LEU A 25 -5.84 10.32 -8.19
N LYS A 26 -6.09 9.53 -9.24
CA LYS A 26 -7.35 8.78 -9.36
C LYS A 26 -7.50 7.72 -8.27
N THR A 27 -6.42 7.06 -7.87
CA THR A 27 -6.42 6.09 -6.77
C THR A 27 -6.64 6.77 -5.42
N ILE A 28 -5.96 7.88 -5.15
CA ILE A 28 -6.10 8.61 -3.89
C ILE A 28 -7.51 9.17 -3.75
N LYS A 29 -8.03 9.83 -4.81
CA LYS A 29 -9.41 10.31 -4.85
C LYS A 29 -10.42 9.21 -4.54
N LEU A 30 -10.29 8.04 -5.18
CA LEU A 30 -11.19 6.91 -4.93
C LEU A 30 -11.06 6.36 -3.50
N THR A 31 -9.84 6.30 -2.97
CA THR A 31 -9.58 5.85 -1.59
C THR A 31 -10.27 6.76 -0.58
N ARG A 32 -10.16 8.08 -0.76
CA ARG A 32 -10.80 9.08 0.08
C ARG A 32 -12.32 9.08 -0.05
N GLN A 33 -12.86 8.91 -1.26
CA GLN A 33 -14.31 8.67 -1.48
C GLN A 33 -14.85 7.43 -0.77
N LYS A 34 -13.99 6.45 -0.47
CA LYS A 34 -14.33 5.25 0.32
C LYS A 34 -14.06 5.43 1.82
N ASN A 35 -13.79 6.65 2.27
CA ASN A 35 -13.54 7.04 3.66
C ASN A 35 -12.33 6.35 4.32
N TYR A 36 -11.33 5.94 3.53
CA TYR A 36 -10.04 5.49 4.06
C TYR A 36 -9.08 6.68 4.20
N SER A 37 -8.34 6.73 5.30
CA SER A 37 -7.22 7.68 5.43
C SER A 37 -6.06 7.27 4.53
N VAL A 38 -5.31 8.25 4.04
CA VAL A 38 -4.20 8.03 3.10
C VAL A 38 -2.95 8.72 3.64
N ILE A 39 -1.88 7.94 3.79
CA ILE A 39 -0.53 8.41 4.05
C ILE A 39 0.29 8.30 2.77
N ILE A 40 0.99 9.37 2.41
CA ILE A 40 1.90 9.41 1.28
C ILE A 40 3.25 9.93 1.78
N ILE A 41 4.31 9.17 1.49
CA ILE A 41 5.69 9.70 1.57
C ILE A 41 6.11 10.07 0.16
N ASP A 42 6.29 11.36 -0.07
CA ASP A 42 6.59 11.91 -1.38
C ASP A 42 8.05 12.37 -1.46
N SER A 43 8.76 11.91 -2.47
CA SER A 43 10.12 12.35 -2.81
C SER A 43 10.17 13.06 -4.17
N SER A 44 9.03 13.61 -4.60
CA SER A 44 8.94 14.33 -5.87
C SER A 44 9.67 15.68 -5.76
N PRO A 45 10.49 16.05 -6.75
CA PRO A 45 11.17 17.36 -6.75
C PRO A 45 10.22 18.54 -7.00
N ASN A 46 9.06 18.31 -7.63
CA ASN A 46 8.06 19.35 -7.89
C ASN A 46 7.05 19.42 -6.72
N PRO A 47 6.96 20.55 -5.99
CA PRO A 47 6.05 20.70 -4.85
C PRO A 47 4.55 20.59 -5.22
N ASP A 48 4.18 20.90 -6.46
CA ASP A 48 2.78 20.81 -6.94
C ASP A 48 2.22 19.39 -6.82
N ILE A 49 3.08 18.37 -6.86
CA ILE A 49 2.71 16.97 -6.70
C ILE A 49 2.20 16.71 -5.28
N ALA A 50 2.95 17.15 -4.27
CA ALA A 50 2.55 17.00 -2.88
C ALA A 50 1.27 17.80 -2.60
N ASP A 51 1.17 19.01 -3.14
CA ASP A 51 -0.01 19.87 -2.95
C ASP A 51 -1.26 19.29 -3.61
N ALA A 52 -1.14 18.70 -4.79
CA ALA A 52 -2.25 18.00 -5.44
C ALA A 52 -2.78 16.83 -4.60
N PHE A 53 -1.90 16.09 -3.91
CA PHE A 53 -2.33 15.03 -3.00
C PHE A 53 -2.99 15.59 -1.72
N ARG A 54 -2.43 16.66 -1.13
CA ARG A 54 -3.02 17.34 0.05
C ARG A 54 -4.40 17.90 -0.24
N ASN A 55 -4.61 18.46 -1.43
CA ASN A 55 -5.92 18.94 -1.90
C ASN A 55 -6.98 17.83 -2.03
N MET A 56 -6.58 16.55 -1.92
CA MET A 56 -7.49 15.40 -1.84
C MET A 56 -7.65 14.86 -0.41
N ASP A 57 -7.28 15.64 0.61
CA ASP A 57 -7.26 15.24 2.01
C ASP A 57 -6.36 14.02 2.30
N ALA A 58 -5.27 13.86 1.53
CA ALA A 58 -4.21 12.93 1.89
C ALA A 58 -3.21 13.61 2.84
N MET A 59 -2.68 12.84 3.80
CA MET A 59 -1.57 13.29 4.63
C MET A 59 -0.27 12.99 3.91
N VAL A 60 0.44 14.04 3.51
CA VAL A 60 1.65 13.95 2.68
C VAL A 60 2.86 14.43 3.46
N PHE A 61 3.83 13.56 3.62
CA PHE A 61 5.09 13.83 4.31
C PHE A 61 6.26 13.73 3.33
N PRO A 62 7.30 14.55 3.48
CA PRO A 62 8.49 14.45 2.65
C PRO A 62 9.28 13.17 2.98
N GLU A 63 9.96 12.62 1.98
CA GLU A 63 11.00 11.62 2.21
C GLU A 63 12.14 12.22 3.05
N THR A 64 12.52 11.54 4.14
CA THR A 64 13.61 11.98 5.03
C THR A 64 14.93 11.27 4.75
N ILE A 65 14.86 10.03 4.27
CA ILE A 65 16.02 9.21 3.90
C ILE A 65 15.76 8.65 2.52
N ARG A 66 16.67 8.94 1.58
CA ARG A 66 16.51 8.53 0.19
C ARG A 66 16.45 7.02 0.06
N GLY A 67 15.37 6.52 -0.54
CA GLY A 67 15.26 5.12 -0.98
C GLY A 67 13.93 4.46 -0.62
N MET A 68 13.45 3.60 -1.52
CA MET A 68 12.12 2.97 -1.42
C MET A 68 11.89 2.23 -0.09
N ALA A 69 12.88 1.50 0.43
CA ALA A 69 12.71 0.74 1.66
C ALA A 69 12.56 1.65 2.89
N ALA A 70 13.33 2.73 2.97
CA ALA A 70 13.23 3.70 4.06
C ALA A 70 11.88 4.43 4.02
N SER A 71 11.47 4.88 2.83
CA SER A 71 10.20 5.56 2.62
C SER A 71 8.98 4.68 2.87
N ARG A 72 9.05 3.37 2.54
CA ARG A 72 8.02 2.39 2.92
C ARG A 72 7.88 2.25 4.43
N ARG A 73 9.00 2.12 5.16
CA ARG A 73 8.98 2.06 6.62
C ARG A 73 8.39 3.34 7.23
N LEU A 74 8.78 4.49 6.69
CA LEU A 74 8.25 5.79 7.14
C LEU A 74 6.73 5.90 6.88
N ALA A 75 6.25 5.45 5.71
CA ALA A 75 4.83 5.41 5.38
C ALA A 75 4.04 4.54 6.37
N CYS A 76 4.55 3.34 6.67
CA CYS A 76 3.97 2.43 7.65
C CYS A 76 3.95 3.04 9.06
N PHE A 77 5.03 3.73 9.46
CA PHE A 77 5.11 4.43 10.74
C PHE A 77 4.03 5.52 10.86
N TYR A 78 3.92 6.42 9.88
CA TYR A 78 2.89 7.45 9.90
C TYR A 78 1.47 6.88 9.80
N ALA A 79 1.26 5.79 9.06
CA ALA A 79 -0.04 5.13 8.98
C ALA A 79 -0.46 4.52 10.32
N LEU A 80 0.49 3.93 11.05
CA LEU A 80 0.25 3.43 12.40
C LEU A 80 -0.06 4.58 13.37
N ASN A 81 0.68 5.69 13.31
CA ASN A 81 0.39 6.88 14.11
C ASN A 81 -1.00 7.45 13.81
N CYS A 82 -1.39 7.51 12.52
CA CYS A 82 -2.74 7.92 12.13
C CYS A 82 -3.82 7.01 12.73
N LEU A 83 -3.63 5.69 12.71
CA LEU A 83 -4.56 4.77 13.38
C LEU A 83 -4.70 5.09 14.87
N LEU A 84 -3.58 5.22 15.58
CA LEU A 84 -3.56 5.34 17.04
C LEU A 84 -4.03 6.70 17.55
N PHE A 85 -3.57 7.79 16.92
CA PHE A 85 -3.75 9.14 17.45
C PHE A 85 -4.89 9.90 16.75
N GLU A 86 -4.95 9.86 15.41
CA GLU A 86 -5.99 10.56 14.65
C GLU A 86 -7.32 9.80 14.68
N LEU A 87 -7.27 8.50 14.38
CA LEU A 87 -8.46 7.65 14.31
C LEU A 87 -8.83 7.00 15.65
N LYS A 88 -8.00 7.17 16.68
CA LYS A 88 -8.16 6.61 18.03
C LYS A 88 -8.50 5.11 18.01
N CYS A 89 -7.80 4.37 17.14
CA CYS A 89 -8.07 2.97 16.84
C CYS A 89 -6.84 2.10 17.17
N GLN A 90 -6.98 1.29 18.22
CA GLN A 90 -5.92 0.36 18.67
C GLN A 90 -5.84 -0.91 17.80
N GLU A 91 -6.97 -1.32 17.20
CA GLU A 91 -7.10 -2.49 16.34
C GLU A 91 -7.54 -2.07 14.94
N GLY A 92 -6.55 -1.66 14.13
CA GLY A 92 -6.74 -1.29 12.73
C GLY A 92 -5.84 -2.06 11.76
N VAL A 93 -5.93 -1.69 10.49
CA VAL A 93 -5.13 -2.24 9.39
C VAL A 93 -4.36 -1.13 8.69
N VAL A 94 -3.09 -1.39 8.40
CA VAL A 94 -2.31 -0.60 7.45
C VAL A 94 -2.22 -1.37 6.14
N LEU A 95 -2.71 -0.80 5.05
CA LEU A 95 -2.62 -1.36 3.71
C LEU A 95 -1.56 -0.62 2.91
N TRP A 96 -0.45 -1.29 2.64
CA TRP A 96 0.52 -0.84 1.64
C TRP A 96 -0.01 -1.10 0.24
N LEU A 97 -0.03 -0.08 -0.61
CA LEU A 97 -0.49 -0.17 -2.00
C LEU A 97 0.30 0.81 -2.89
N GLU A 98 0.77 0.35 -4.04
CA GLU A 98 1.27 1.25 -5.08
C GLU A 98 0.17 2.18 -5.60
N PRO A 99 0.45 3.47 -5.80
CA PRO A 99 -0.57 4.47 -6.04
C PRO A 99 -1.25 4.32 -7.40
N GLU A 100 -0.71 3.54 -8.35
CA GLU A 100 -1.33 3.30 -9.65
C GLU A 100 -2.38 2.17 -9.63
N LYS A 101 -2.49 1.39 -8.54
CA LYS A 101 -3.38 0.21 -8.45
C LYS A 101 -4.82 0.55 -8.06
N ARG A 102 -5.43 1.50 -8.77
CA ARG A 102 -6.83 1.96 -8.53
C ARG A 102 -7.84 0.81 -8.42
N GLY A 103 -7.66 -0.24 -9.20
CA GLY A 103 -8.55 -1.41 -9.23
C GLY A 103 -8.66 -2.15 -7.90
N LEU A 104 -7.67 -2.02 -7.00
CA LEU A 104 -7.67 -2.69 -5.70
C LEU A 104 -8.45 -1.94 -4.62
N ILE A 105 -8.76 -0.65 -4.82
CA ILE A 105 -9.49 0.14 -3.81
C ILE A 105 -10.88 -0.45 -3.51
N ARG A 106 -11.55 -0.97 -4.54
CA ARG A 106 -12.85 -1.67 -4.36
C ARG A 106 -12.72 -3.02 -3.65
N LEU A 107 -11.52 -3.60 -3.62
CA LEU A 107 -11.25 -4.91 -3.02
C LEU A 107 -10.69 -4.80 -1.60
N ILE A 108 -10.45 -3.59 -1.08
CA ILE A 108 -9.96 -3.37 0.29
C ILE A 108 -10.78 -4.18 1.32
N PRO A 109 -12.12 -4.20 1.30
CA PRO A 109 -12.89 -5.00 2.25
C PRO A 109 -12.53 -6.50 2.24
N LEU A 110 -12.24 -7.05 1.06
CA LEU A 110 -11.83 -8.46 0.94
C LEU A 110 -10.40 -8.68 1.44
N ILE A 111 -9.50 -7.73 1.16
CA ILE A 111 -8.10 -7.79 1.59
C ILE A 111 -7.99 -7.72 3.12
N VAL A 112 -8.78 -6.86 3.76
CA VAL A 112 -8.69 -6.64 5.22
C VAL A 112 -9.53 -7.61 6.04
N ARG A 113 -10.48 -8.32 5.42
CA ARG A 113 -11.40 -9.24 6.11
C ARG A 113 -10.68 -10.31 6.96
N PRO A 114 -9.66 -11.03 6.47
CA PRO A 114 -8.98 -12.04 7.29
C PRO A 114 -8.33 -11.45 8.56
N ILE A 115 -7.90 -10.19 8.51
CA ILE A 115 -7.37 -9.50 9.69
C ILE A 115 -8.49 -9.11 10.64
N ALA A 116 -9.60 -8.56 10.11
CA ALA A 116 -10.78 -8.20 10.90
C ALA A 116 -11.39 -9.42 11.62
N GLU A 117 -11.34 -10.60 10.98
CA GLU A 117 -11.82 -11.87 11.53
C GLU A 117 -10.76 -12.60 12.38
N ARG A 118 -9.60 -11.97 12.64
CA ARG A 118 -8.48 -12.52 13.42
C ARG A 118 -7.94 -13.86 12.90
N GLN A 119 -8.12 -14.13 11.60
CA GLN A 119 -7.60 -15.31 10.91
C GLN A 119 -6.18 -15.08 10.37
N ALA A 120 -5.76 -13.83 10.19
CA ALA A 120 -4.44 -13.47 9.72
C ALA A 120 -3.92 -12.19 10.39
N LYS A 121 -2.60 -12.11 10.53
CA LYS A 121 -1.89 -10.90 10.96
C LYS A 121 -1.39 -10.06 9.77
N ILE A 122 -1.12 -10.73 8.65
CA ILE A 122 -0.64 -10.14 7.40
C ILE A 122 -1.43 -10.80 6.27
N VAL A 123 -1.90 -10.01 5.30
CA VAL A 123 -2.57 -10.50 4.10
C VAL A 123 -1.84 -9.98 2.87
N ILE A 124 -1.42 -10.90 2.02
CA ILE A 124 -0.83 -10.59 0.72
C ILE A 124 -1.88 -10.92 -0.33
N ALA A 125 -2.23 -9.95 -1.18
CA ALA A 125 -3.15 -10.21 -2.27
C ALA A 125 -2.46 -11.10 -3.32
N LYS A 126 -3.20 -12.06 -3.88
CA LYS A 126 -2.69 -12.96 -4.92
C LYS A 126 -3.27 -12.60 -6.28
N ARG A 127 -2.42 -12.59 -7.31
CA ARG A 127 -2.89 -12.44 -8.68
C ARG A 127 -3.54 -13.72 -9.19
N THR A 128 -4.69 -13.55 -9.83
CA THR A 128 -5.32 -14.61 -10.62
C THR A 128 -4.58 -14.83 -11.93
N GLN A 129 -4.82 -15.96 -12.60
CA GLN A 129 -4.28 -16.21 -13.94
C GLN A 129 -4.66 -15.11 -14.94
N SER A 130 -5.90 -14.60 -14.85
CA SER A 130 -6.34 -13.48 -15.68
C SER A 130 -5.59 -12.19 -15.37
N SER A 131 -5.26 -11.92 -14.09
CA SER A 131 -4.45 -10.78 -13.70
C SER A 131 -3.02 -10.88 -14.24
N TRP A 132 -2.40 -12.07 -14.18
CA TRP A 132 -1.05 -12.29 -14.72
C TRP A 132 -0.95 -11.97 -16.20
N ARG A 133 -1.96 -12.35 -16.99
CA ARG A 133 -2.00 -12.08 -18.44
C ARG A 133 -2.05 -10.59 -18.81
N THR A 134 -2.28 -9.69 -17.86
CA THR A 134 -2.25 -8.24 -18.11
C THR A 134 -0.85 -7.63 -17.99
N TYR A 135 0.13 -8.40 -17.51
CA TYR A 135 1.49 -7.95 -17.29
C TYR A 135 2.37 -8.26 -18.52
N PRO A 136 3.41 -7.46 -18.80
CA PRO A 136 4.42 -7.84 -19.78
C PRO A 136 5.06 -9.20 -19.45
N GLU A 137 5.37 -9.99 -20.47
CA GLU A 137 5.90 -11.36 -20.30
C GLU A 137 7.15 -11.42 -19.42
N PHE A 138 8.10 -10.49 -19.61
CA PHE A 138 9.30 -10.42 -18.78
C PHE A 138 8.98 -10.23 -17.28
N GLN A 139 7.93 -9.45 -16.98
CA GLN A 139 7.51 -9.18 -15.61
C GLN A 139 6.78 -10.39 -15.03
N GLN A 140 6.02 -11.13 -15.84
CA GLN A 140 5.43 -12.41 -15.43
C GLN A 140 6.53 -13.40 -15.04
N ILE A 141 7.52 -13.62 -15.91
CA ILE A 141 8.61 -14.57 -15.68
C ILE A 141 9.43 -14.20 -14.44
N SER A 142 9.87 -12.94 -14.35
CA SER A 142 10.72 -12.49 -13.24
C SER A 142 9.99 -12.56 -11.89
N GLU A 143 8.75 -12.11 -11.79
CA GLU A 143 8.02 -12.10 -10.52
C GLU A 143 7.53 -13.50 -10.12
N GLN A 144 7.15 -14.37 -11.07
CA GLN A 144 6.85 -15.77 -10.78
C GLN A 144 8.09 -16.52 -10.30
N GLY A 145 9.24 -16.28 -10.94
CA GLY A 145 10.52 -16.83 -10.47
C GLY A 145 10.88 -16.37 -9.06
N ALA A 146 10.67 -15.08 -8.76
CA ALA A 146 10.92 -14.52 -7.44
C ALA A 146 9.94 -15.07 -6.37
N ASN A 147 8.66 -15.24 -6.72
CA ASN A 147 7.68 -15.90 -5.86
C ASN A 147 8.06 -17.37 -5.58
N LYS A 148 8.57 -18.08 -6.59
CA LYS A 148 9.06 -19.47 -6.43
C LYS A 148 10.26 -19.53 -5.48
N ALA A 149 11.25 -18.66 -5.66
CA ALA A 149 12.41 -18.58 -4.76
C ALA A 149 11.98 -18.25 -3.31
N TYR A 150 10.98 -17.38 -3.14
CA TYR A 150 10.40 -17.08 -1.83
C TYR A 150 9.72 -18.31 -1.21
N ALA A 151 8.95 -19.07 -1.99
CA ALA A 151 8.31 -20.30 -1.54
C ALA A 151 9.34 -21.34 -1.10
N GLU A 152 10.40 -21.55 -1.88
CA GLU A 152 11.51 -22.46 -1.56
C GLU A 152 12.21 -22.06 -0.26
N ALA A 153 12.48 -20.76 -0.06
CA ALA A 153 13.16 -20.27 1.14
C ALA A 153 12.30 -20.31 2.41
N THR A 154 10.98 -20.24 2.29
CA THR A 154 10.07 -20.10 3.44
C THR A 154 9.20 -21.32 3.72
N GLY A 155 9.17 -22.30 2.81
CA GLY A 155 8.23 -23.42 2.85
C GLY A 155 6.77 -23.02 2.67
N ARG A 156 6.50 -21.79 2.20
CA ARG A 156 5.14 -21.26 2.00
C ARG A 156 4.80 -21.24 0.52
N GLU A 157 4.08 -22.27 0.09
CA GLU A 157 3.53 -22.34 -1.25
C GLU A 157 2.30 -21.43 -1.40
N ASP A 158 2.00 -21.06 -2.64
CA ASP A 158 0.81 -20.29 -3.03
C ASP A 158 0.77 -18.80 -2.63
N TYR A 159 1.93 -18.21 -2.31
CA TYR A 159 2.06 -16.79 -1.95
C TYR A 159 2.50 -15.96 -3.17
N ASP A 160 2.13 -14.67 -3.17
CA ASP A 160 2.49 -13.72 -4.23
C ASP A 160 3.11 -12.43 -3.65
N PRO A 161 4.22 -12.54 -2.87
CA PRO A 161 4.84 -11.40 -2.22
C PRO A 161 5.34 -10.32 -3.19
N PHE A 162 5.66 -10.72 -4.43
CA PHE A 162 6.08 -9.78 -5.47
C PHE A 162 4.92 -9.05 -6.16
N PHE A 163 3.65 -9.32 -5.80
CA PHE A 163 2.55 -8.54 -6.34
C PHE A 163 2.59 -7.08 -5.88
N GLY A 164 3.03 -6.81 -4.64
CA GLY A 164 3.15 -5.46 -4.08
C GLY A 164 2.20 -5.13 -2.93
N PRO A 165 0.86 -5.29 -3.06
CA PRO A 165 -0.09 -4.92 -2.01
C PRO A 165 -0.03 -5.86 -0.82
N VAL A 166 0.13 -5.30 0.37
CA VAL A 166 0.18 -6.05 1.62
C VAL A 166 -0.58 -5.30 2.72
N ALA A 167 -1.49 -6.00 3.40
CA ALA A 167 -2.16 -5.50 4.58
C ALA A 167 -1.52 -6.08 5.84
N PHE A 168 -1.31 -5.22 6.84
CA PHE A 168 -0.76 -5.57 8.14
C PHE A 168 -1.77 -5.21 9.23
N SER A 169 -1.95 -6.10 10.20
CA SER A 169 -2.60 -5.71 11.45
C SER A 169 -1.72 -4.67 12.16
N SER A 170 -2.37 -3.69 12.79
CA SER A 170 -1.69 -2.68 13.61
C SER A 170 -0.86 -3.31 14.74
N GLU A 171 -1.28 -4.44 15.30
CA GLU A 171 -0.50 -5.21 16.28
C GLU A 171 0.85 -5.68 15.71
N SER A 172 0.82 -6.37 14.55
CA SER A 172 2.03 -6.89 13.93
C SER A 172 2.95 -5.80 13.45
N LEU A 173 2.39 -4.70 12.95
CA LEU A 173 3.19 -3.57 12.52
C LEU A 173 3.86 -2.86 13.72
N ARG A 174 3.18 -2.76 14.87
CA ARG A 174 3.80 -2.25 16.12
C ARG A 174 4.99 -3.10 16.54
N GLN A 175 4.86 -4.42 16.52
CA GLN A 175 5.95 -5.34 16.88
C GLN A 175 7.18 -5.18 15.97
N ALA A 176 7.00 -4.74 14.72
CA ALA A 176 8.12 -4.49 13.80
C ALA A 176 8.85 -3.15 14.04
N PHE A 177 8.28 -2.25 14.85
CA PHE A 177 8.88 -0.95 15.20
C PHE A 177 9.40 -0.89 16.63
N LEU A 178 9.19 -1.93 17.43
CA LEU A 178 9.77 -2.13 18.76
C LEU A 178 11.10 -2.88 18.64
#